data_AF-A0A843HUI8-F1
#
_entry.id   AF-A0A843HUI8-F1
#
_cell.length_a   1.000
_cell.length_b   1.000
_cell.length_c   1.000
_cell.angle_alpha   90.00
_cell.angle_beta   90.00
_cell.angle_gamma   90.00
#
_symmetry.space_group_name_H-M   'P 1'
#
loop_
_entity.id
_entity.type
_entity.pdbx_description
1 polymer ?
#
loop_
_entity_poly.entity_id
_entity_poly.type
_entity_poly.pdbx_seq_one_letter_code
_entity_poly.pdbx_strand_id
1 'polypeptide(L)' 'EDLYEEKVARVNTHITTKGVKVAYIKLVEEEMAEELAVRLGVF' A
#
# COMPACT_ATOMS: atom_id res chain seq x y z
N GLU A 1 6.11 4.86 5.07
CA GLU A 1 5.63 5.28 6.40
C GLU A 1 5.49 6.79 6.42
N ASP A 2 6.55 7.56 6.14
CA ASP A 2 6.53 9.03 6.22
C ASP A 2 5.46 9.76 5.37
N LEU A 3 5.22 9.31 4.12
CA LEU A 3 4.32 10.04 3.19
C LEU A 3 2.86 10.04 3.65
N TYR A 4 2.45 9.00 4.36
CA TYR A 4 1.06 8.80 4.80
C TYR A 4 0.94 8.67 6.32
N GLU A 5 2.05 8.83 7.04
CA GLU A 5 2.18 8.68 8.50
C GLU A 5 1.71 7.32 9.06
N GLU A 6 1.56 6.31 8.20
CA GLU A 6 1.08 4.98 8.57
C GLU A 6 2.19 3.93 8.64
N LYS A 7 2.07 3.04 9.64
CA LYS A 7 3.01 1.93 9.84
C LYS A 7 2.72 0.75 8.92
N VAL A 8 3.79 0.20 8.36
CA VAL A 8 3.72 -0.93 7.42
C VAL A 8 4.12 -2.22 8.12
N ALA A 9 3.20 -3.19 8.16
CA ALA A 9 3.45 -4.50 8.72
C ALA A 9 4.30 -5.36 7.77
N ARG A 10 4.02 -5.31 6.47
CA ARG A 10 4.72 -6.13 5.47
C ARG A 10 4.66 -5.52 4.09
N VAL A 11 5.76 -5.65 3.34
CA VAL A 11 5.81 -5.33 1.91
C VAL A 11 6.18 -6.59 1.14
N ASN A 12 5.35 -6.96 0.17
CA ASN A 12 5.65 -8.01 -0.79
C ASN A 12 5.75 -7.37 -2.18
N THR A 13 6.86 -7.62 -2.88
CA THR A 13 7.05 -7.08 -4.24
C THR A 13 7.21 -8.18 -5.26
N HIS A 14 6.78 -7.93 -6.49
CA HIS A 14 7.14 -8.75 -7.63
C HIS A 14 7.34 -7.88 -8.88
N ILE A 15 8.00 -8.44 -9.89
CA ILE A 15 8.16 -7.80 -11.20
C ILE A 15 7.17 -8.49 -12.15
N THR A 16 6.32 -7.71 -12.80
CA THR A 16 5.36 -8.22 -13.79
C THR A 16 6.07 -8.69 -15.06
N THR A 17 5.38 -9.43 -15.91
CA THR A 17 5.91 -9.88 -17.22
C THR A 17 6.27 -8.72 -18.16
N LYS A 18 5.77 -7.51 -17.89
CA LYS A 18 6.10 -6.26 -18.63
C LYS A 18 7.32 -5.53 -18.04
N GLY A 19 7.99 -6.10 -17.03
CA GLY A 19 9.12 -5.46 -16.35
C GLY A 19 8.73 -4.36 -15.35
N VAL A 20 7.44 -4.20 -15.05
CA VAL A 20 6.96 -3.21 -14.07
C VAL A 20 7.00 -3.81 -12.66
N LYS A 21 7.67 -3.15 -11.73
CA LYS A 21 7.71 -3.55 -10.31
C LYS A 21 6.40 -3.14 -9.63
N VAL A 22 5.75 -4.10 -8.98
CA VAL A 22 4.52 -3.91 -8.22
C VAL A 22 4.76 -4.29 -6.76
N ALA A 23 4.19 -3.52 -5.85
CA ALA A 23 4.29 -3.73 -4.41
C ALA A 23 2.89 -3.89 -3.80
N TYR A 24 2.74 -4.93 -2.99
CA TYR A 24 1.61 -5.13 -2.09
C TYR A 24 2.06 -4.73 -0.68
N ILE A 25 1.37 -3.75 -0.11
CA ILE A 25 1.69 -3.18 1.18
C ILE A 25 0.58 -3.58 2.15
N LYS A 26 0.94 -4.25 3.23
CA LYS A 26 0.06 -4.55 4.36
C LYS A 26 0.36 -3.55 5.47
N LEU A 27 -0.63 -2.76 5.85
CA LEU A 27 -0.55 -1.85 6.99
C LEU A 27 -0.65 -2.61 8.32
N VAL A 28 -0.16 -2.00 9.39
CA VAL A 28 -0.31 -2.56 10.75
C VAL A 28 -1.78 -2.51 11.18
N GLU A 29 -2.45 -1.40 10.91
CA GLU A 29 -3.89 -1.22 11.13
C GLU A 29 -4.60 -1.38 9.78
N GLU A 30 -5.31 -2.50 9.59
CA GLU A 30 -5.91 -2.83 8.28
C GLU A 30 -7.06 -1.89 7.89
N GLU A 31 -7.81 -1.38 8.86
CA GLU A 31 -8.89 -0.38 8.67
C GLU A 31 -8.39 0.94 8.06
N MET A 32 -7.15 1.34 8.37
CA MET A 32 -6.54 2.55 7.82
C MET A 32 -6.29 2.47 6.31
N ALA A 33 -6.28 1.25 5.74
CA ALA A 33 -6.16 1.07 4.30
C ALA A 33 -7.37 1.60 3.53
N GLU A 34 -8.57 1.48 4.10
CA GLU A 34 -9.81 2.00 3.52
C GLU A 34 -9.82 3.53 3.55
N GLU A 35 -9.49 4.12 4.69
CA GLU A 35 -9.39 5.57 4.83
C GLU A 35 -8.39 6.18 3.85
N LEU A 36 -7.21 5.53 3.71
CA LEU A 36 -6.19 5.93 2.75
C LEU A 36 -6.70 5.84 1.31
N ALA A 37 -7.42 4.78 0.95
CA ALA A 37 -7.98 4.62 -0.39
C ALA A 37 -8.99 5.72 -0.72
N VAL A 38 -9.83 6.12 0.24
CA VAL A 38 -10.76 7.26 0.07
C VAL A 38 -9.99 8.58 -0.11
N ARG A 39 -8.97 8.84 0.70
CA ARG A 39 -8.12 10.04 0.58
C ARG A 39 -7.39 10.11 -0.77
N LEU A 40 -7.03 8.95 -1.33
CA LEU A 40 -6.39 8.81 -2.64
C LEU A 40 -7.37 8.82 -3.81
N GLY A 41 -8.68 8.76 -3.55
CA GLY A 41 -9.72 8.72 -4.59
C GLY A 41 -9.75 7.40 -5.38
N VAL A 42 -9.36 6.28 -4.76
CA VAL A 42 -9.30 4.95 -5.38
C VAL A 42 -10.55 4.11 -5.04
N PHE A 43 -11.65 4.78 -4.68
CA PHE A 43 -12.94 4.19 -4.31
C PHE A 43 -14.03 4.53 -5.33
#